data_AF-A0A521QR18-F1
#
_entry.id   AF-A0A521QR18-F1
#
_cell.length_a   1.000
_cell.length_b   1.000
_cell.length_c   1.000
_cell.angle_alpha   90.00
_cell.angle_beta   90.00
_cell.angle_gamma   90.00
#
_symmetry.space_group_name_H-M   'P 1'
#
loop_
_entity.id
_entity.type
_entity.pdbx_description
1 polymer ?
#
loop_
_entity_poly.entity_id
_entity_poly.type
_entity_poly.pdbx_seq_one_letter_code
_entity_poly.pdbx_strand_id
1 'polypeptide(L)'
;MSLPLVANAQATGQTTTQSDAKTIWEKFKGSWNQTKGAVKEQWGKLTDDDLFAIEGRRDQLVGKIQARYGITKEEAEAQVGTWEQRRFRDM
;
A
#
# COMPACT_ATOMS: atom_id res chain seq x y z
N MET A 1 -1.98 38.47 -33.83
CA MET A 1 -1.70 38.21 -32.40
C MET A 1 -2.86 37.42 -31.85
N SER A 2 -2.74 36.09 -31.86
CA SER A 2 -3.75 35.17 -31.34
C SER A 2 -3.01 34.19 -30.44
N LEU A 3 -3.25 34.26 -29.13
CA LEU A 3 -2.65 33.37 -28.16
C LEU A 3 -3.35 32.00 -28.26
N PRO A 4 -2.62 30.87 -28.33
CA PRO A 4 -3.24 29.56 -28.15
C PRO A 4 -3.52 29.35 -26.66
N LEU A 5 -4.78 29.04 -26.34
CA LEU A 5 -5.19 28.50 -25.05
C LEU A 5 -4.50 27.14 -24.87
N VAL A 6 -3.39 27.11 -24.14
CA VAL A 6 -2.78 25.87 -23.66
C VAL A 6 -3.77 25.19 -22.70
N ALA A 7 -4.46 24.17 -23.19
CA ALA A 7 -5.25 23.28 -22.39
C ALA A 7 -4.32 22.43 -21.52
N ASN A 8 -3.89 22.99 -20.39
CA ASN A 8 -3.26 22.21 -19.32
C ASN A 8 -4.33 21.37 -18.63
N ALA A 9 -4.70 20.25 -19.26
CA ALA A 9 -5.33 19.15 -18.58
C ALA A 9 -4.30 18.57 -17.60
N GLN A 10 -4.27 19.10 -16.39
CA GLN A 10 -3.67 18.42 -15.25
C GLN A 10 -4.59 17.24 -14.93
N ALA A 11 -4.40 16.14 -15.66
CA ALA A 11 -4.92 14.84 -15.27
C ALA A 11 -4.24 14.45 -13.95
N THR A 12 -4.89 14.77 -12.85
CA THR A 12 -4.61 14.24 -11.51
C THR A 12 -4.99 12.76 -11.48
N GLY A 13 -4.21 11.95 -12.20
CA GLY A 13 -4.27 10.50 -12.18
C GLY A 13 -2.87 9.97 -11.92
N GLN A 14 -2.34 10.19 -10.72
CA GLN A 14 -1.12 9.53 -10.25
C GLN A 14 -1.44 8.04 -10.10
N THR A 15 -1.42 7.32 -11.22
CA THR A 15 -1.33 5.87 -11.24
C THR A 15 0.11 5.55 -10.85
N THR A 16 0.33 5.24 -9.57
CA THR A 16 1.62 4.79 -9.06
C THR A 16 2.14 3.66 -9.94
N THR A 17 3.16 3.95 -10.74
CA THR A 17 3.79 3.00 -11.64
C THR A 17 4.32 1.81 -10.83
N GLN A 18 4.17 0.60 -11.37
CA GLN A 18 4.61 -0.66 -10.74
C GLN A 18 6.09 -0.64 -10.31
N SER A 19 6.92 0.19 -10.95
CA SER A 19 8.33 0.45 -10.65
C SER A 19 8.55 1.21 -9.33
N ASP A 20 7.69 2.18 -9.02
CA ASP A 20 7.78 3.03 -7.84
C ASP A 20 7.32 2.28 -6.58
N ALA A 21 6.29 1.44 -6.72
CA ALA A 21 5.78 0.59 -5.65
C ALA A 21 6.85 -0.35 -5.08
N LYS A 22 7.76 -0.86 -5.92
CA LYS A 22 8.87 -1.72 -5.47
C LYS A 22 9.84 -0.96 -4.57
N THR A 23 10.27 0.23 -4.97
CA THR A 23 11.19 1.07 -4.19
C THR A 23 10.58 1.53 -2.86
N ILE A 24 9.27 1.83 -2.86
CA ILE A 24 8.53 2.18 -1.64
C ILE A 24 8.44 0.98 -0.69
N TRP A 25 8.16 -0.21 -1.24
CA TRP A 25 8.08 -1.43 -0.46
C TRP A 25 9.41 -1.79 0.23
N GLU A 26 10.53 -1.56 -0.43
CA GLU A 26 11.86 -1.79 0.17
C GLU A 26 12.11 -0.89 1.38
N LYS A 27 11.66 0.38 1.34
CA LYS A 27 11.69 1.27 2.51
C LYS A 27 10.78 0.78 3.62
N PHE A 28 9.58 0.29 3.28
CA PHE A 28 8.64 -0.31 4.22
C PHE A 28 9.21 -1.54 4.91
N LYS A 29 9.96 -2.37 4.20
CA LYS A 29 10.66 -3.53 4.74
C LYS A 29 11.75 -3.12 5.73
N GLY A 30 12.54 -2.09 5.41
CA GLY A 30 13.54 -1.54 6.32
C GLY A 30 12.93 -0.97 7.62
N SER A 31 11.76 -0.34 7.51
CA SER A 31 11.02 0.22 8.64
C SER A 31 9.90 -0.71 9.16
N TRP A 32 9.92 -2.01 8.83
CA TRP A 32 8.81 -2.93 9.11
C TRP A 32 8.43 -2.96 10.59
N ASN A 33 9.41 -2.82 11.48
CA ASN A 33 9.19 -2.84 12.92
C ASN A 33 8.35 -1.65 13.43
N GLN A 34 8.42 -0.49 12.78
CA GLN A 34 7.55 0.66 13.06
C GLN A 34 6.21 0.53 12.34
N THR A 35 6.26 0.03 11.10
CA THR A 35 5.10 -0.09 10.24
C THR A 35 4.11 -1.17 10.72
N LYS A 36 4.60 -2.29 11.29
CA LYS A 36 3.75 -3.40 11.76
C LYS A 36 2.71 -2.96 12.78
N GLY A 37 2.99 -1.92 13.58
CA GLY A 37 2.01 -1.33 14.49
C GLY A 37 0.81 -0.75 13.73
N ALA A 38 1.08 0.08 12.72
CA ALA A 38 0.05 0.65 11.85
C ALA A 38 -0.70 -0.42 11.02
N VAL A 39 -0.03 -1.51 10.63
CA VAL A 39 -0.66 -2.67 9.98
C VAL A 39 -1.63 -3.36 10.97
N LYS A 40 -1.21 -3.54 12.22
CA LYS A 40 -2.07 -4.10 13.28
C LYS A 40 -3.29 -3.23 13.55
N GLU A 41 -3.12 -1.90 13.56
CA GLU A 41 -4.22 -0.96 13.75
C GLU A 41 -5.19 -0.97 12.57
N GLN A 42 -4.68 -1.01 11.33
CA GLN A 42 -5.51 -1.10 10.13
C GLN A 42 -6.25 -2.44 10.04
N TRP A 43 -5.55 -3.54 10.32
CA TRP A 43 -6.09 -4.89 10.27
C TRP A 43 -6.04 -5.53 11.65
N GLY A 44 -6.95 -5.12 12.53
CA GLY A 44 -7.03 -5.63 13.91
C GLY A 44 -7.24 -7.15 14.05
N LYS A 45 -7.59 -7.86 12.96
CA LYS A 45 -7.64 -9.34 12.95
C LYS A 45 -6.28 -10.00 12.72
N LEU A 46 -5.26 -9.25 12.28
CA LEU A 46 -3.89 -9.75 12.18
C LEU A 46 -3.28 -9.80 13.57
N THR A 47 -2.69 -10.96 13.88
CA THR A 47 -1.98 -11.17 15.14
C THR A 47 -0.52 -10.75 15.02
N ASP A 48 0.16 -10.60 16.16
CA ASP A 48 1.60 -10.28 16.17
C ASP A 48 2.42 -11.33 15.38
N ASP A 49 2.01 -12.60 15.47
CA ASP A 49 2.60 -13.71 14.71
C ASP A 49 2.42 -13.53 13.19
N ASP A 50 1.22 -13.12 12.74
CA ASP A 50 0.99 -12.85 11.32
C ASP A 50 1.90 -11.71 10.83
N LEU A 51 2.01 -10.64 11.61
CA LEU A 51 2.87 -9.50 11.30
C LEU A 51 4.35 -9.88 11.31
N PHE A 52 4.74 -10.80 12.19
CA PHE A 52 6.09 -11.34 12.21
C PHE A 52 6.36 -12.16 10.94
N ALA A 53 5.46 -13.08 10.57
CA ALA A 53 5.57 -13.90 9.37
C ALA A 53 5.56 -13.09 8.06
N ILE A 54 4.85 -11.97 8.04
CA ILE A 54 4.82 -11.06 6.88
C ILE A 54 6.23 -10.53 6.58
N GLU A 55 7.05 -10.23 7.60
CA GLU A 55 8.43 -9.71 7.46
C GLU A 55 8.57 -8.55 6.47
N GLY A 56 7.54 -7.70 6.37
CA GLY A 56 7.49 -6.65 5.36
C GLY A 56 7.53 -7.21 3.93
N ARG A 57 6.78 -8.29 3.64
CA ARG A 57 6.45 -8.77 2.29
C ARG A 57 4.98 -8.52 1.95
N ARG A 58 4.72 -7.78 0.87
CA ARG A 58 3.37 -7.35 0.49
C ARG A 58 2.47 -8.55 0.19
N ASP A 59 3.02 -9.52 -0.53
CA ASP A 59 2.33 -10.77 -0.88
C ASP A 59 1.87 -11.55 0.37
N GLN A 60 2.71 -11.61 1.40
CA GLN A 60 2.36 -12.24 2.68
C GLN A 60 1.25 -11.48 3.39
N LEU A 61 1.30 -10.14 3.39
CA LEU A 61 0.24 -9.31 3.99
C LEU A 61 -1.10 -9.57 3.31
N VAL A 62 -1.12 -9.57 1.98
CA VAL A 62 -2.31 -9.90 1.16
C VAL A 62 -2.84 -11.29 1.50
N GLY A 63 -1.98 -12.31 1.53
CA GLY A 63 -2.37 -13.68 1.86
C GLY A 63 -2.94 -13.83 3.28
N LYS A 64 -2.34 -13.15 4.26
CA LYS A 64 -2.84 -13.14 5.64
C LYS A 64 -4.18 -12.42 5.76
N ILE A 65 -4.36 -11.28 5.09
CA ILE A 65 -5.64 -10.56 5.06
C ILE A 65 -6.70 -11.43 4.41
N GLN A 66 -6.40 -12.06 3.27
CA GLN A 66 -7.30 -12.99 2.59
C GLN A 66 -7.78 -14.10 3.54
N ALA A 67 -6.85 -14.75 4.25
CA ALA A 67 -7.16 -15.83 5.18
C ALA A 67 -7.93 -15.37 6.44
N ARG A 68 -7.58 -14.21 7.01
CA ARG A 68 -8.18 -13.70 8.27
C ARG A 68 -9.54 -13.04 8.04
N TYR A 69 -9.73 -12.38 6.90
CA TYR A 69 -10.95 -11.65 6.58
C TYR A 69 -11.88 -12.44 5.66
N GLY A 70 -11.40 -13.51 5.01
CA GLY A 70 -12.20 -14.32 4.09
C GLY A 70 -12.58 -13.57 2.81
N ILE A 71 -11.77 -12.59 2.41
CA ILE A 71 -11.99 -11.76 1.22
C ILE A 71 -11.23 -12.31 0.00
N THR A 72 -11.50 -11.80 -1.19
CA THR A 72 -10.75 -12.18 -2.39
C THR A 72 -9.36 -11.56 -2.40
N LYS A 73 -8.44 -12.15 -3.17
CA LYS A 73 -7.09 -11.61 -3.34
C LYS A 73 -7.12 -10.17 -3.85
N GLU A 74 -7.96 -9.87 -4.84
CA GLU A 74 -8.11 -8.51 -5.39
C GLU A 74 -8.53 -7.49 -4.32
N GLU A 75 -9.49 -7.84 -3.45
CA GLU A 75 -9.91 -6.98 -2.35
C GLU A 75 -8.77 -6.76 -1.33
N ALA A 76 -8.05 -7.82 -0.98
CA ALA A 76 -6.88 -7.72 -0.11
C ALA A 76 -5.78 -6.85 -0.74
N GLU A 77 -5.49 -7.03 -2.03
CA GLU A 77 -4.51 -6.23 -2.77
C GLU A 77 -4.93 -4.75 -2.85
N ALA A 78 -6.22 -4.46 -3.06
CA ALA A 78 -6.76 -3.10 -3.08
C ALA A 78 -6.66 -2.43 -1.71
N GLN A 79 -6.97 -3.16 -0.63
CA GLN A 79 -6.84 -2.64 0.74
C GLN A 79 -5.38 -2.35 1.09
N VAL A 80 -4.47 -3.28 0.77
CA VAL A 80 -3.04 -3.10 1.00
C VAL A 80 -2.51 -1.91 0.19
N GLY A 81 -2.86 -1.83 -1.11
CA GLY A 81 -2.48 -0.71 -1.97
C GLY A 81 -3.02 0.65 -1.51
N THR A 82 -4.23 0.68 -0.97
CA THR A 82 -4.84 1.91 -0.41
C THR A 82 -4.14 2.33 0.87
N TRP A 83 -3.82 1.38 1.74
CA TRP A 83 -3.11 1.64 2.97
C TRP A 83 -1.67 2.10 2.72
N GLU A 84 -0.96 1.49 1.76
CA GLU A 84 0.38 1.92 1.31
C GLU A 84 0.35 3.38 0.83
N GLN A 85 -0.61 3.74 -0.02
CA GLN A 85 -0.76 5.12 -0.52
C GLN A 85 -1.09 6.11 0.59
N ARG A 86 -1.99 5.76 1.51
CA ARG A 86 -2.32 6.62 2.65
C ARG A 86 -1.08 6.85 3.51
N ARG A 87 -0.30 5.82 3.78
CA ARG A 87 0.87 5.92 4.65
C ARG A 87 2.04 6.63 3.99
N PHE A 88 2.20 6.49 2.67
CA PHE A 88 3.16 7.28 1.89
C PHE A 88 2.82 8.76 1.89
N ARG A 89 1.54 9.13 1.78
CA ARG A 89 1.10 10.53 1.83
C ARG A 89 1.40 11.21 3.17
N ASP A 90 1.45 10.44 4.25
CA ASP A 90 1.76 10.89 5.62
C ASP A 90 3.27 10.80 5.97
N MET A 91 4.14 10.48 4.99
CA MET A 91 5.61 10.52 5.12
C MET A 91 6.20 11.72 4.38
#